data_AF-F0EF20-F1
#
_entry.id   AF-F0EF20-F1
#
_cell.length_a   1.000
_cell.length_b   1.000
_cell.length_c   1.000
_cell.angle_alpha   90.00
_cell.angle_beta   90.00
_cell.angle_gamma   90.00
#
_symmetry.space_group_name_H-M   'P 1'
#
loop_
_entity.id
_entity.type
_entity.pdbx_description
1 polymer ?
#
loop_
_entity_poly.entity_id
_entity_poly.type
_entity_poly.pdbx_seq_one_letter_code
_entity_poly.pdbx_strand_id
1 'polypeptide(L)'
;MYAQTGLLAHYNTRKPSHMTWQEYAVFLLESIGLYSKKLQDHYYRKITILIDHYREKHGIEVEDIPDVTKRKEWLKNEVLWHDWKGIARALEKNDFSLSTRQYSLTKKDETELYELAVDFGAALGIEHLPKYQLKKLNAKYEYLTKKIT
;
A
#
# COMPACT_ATOMS: atom_id res chain seq x y z
N MET A 1 12.13 16.57 -4.36
CA MET A 1 10.78 15.97 -4.42
C MET A 1 10.70 14.89 -3.35
N TYR A 2 9.74 15.01 -2.42
CA TYR A 2 9.60 14.10 -1.26
C TYR A 2 8.60 12.97 -1.48
N ALA A 3 7.67 13.12 -2.43
CA ALA A 3 6.77 12.07 -2.87
C ALA A 3 7.47 11.19 -3.92
N GLN A 4 8.23 10.21 -3.45
CA GLN A 4 8.83 9.18 -4.30
C GLN A 4 8.01 7.92 -4.15
N THR A 5 7.13 7.66 -5.14
CA THR A 5 6.37 6.42 -5.23
C THR A 5 6.93 5.57 -6.37
N GLY A 6 6.68 4.25 -6.34
CA GLY A 6 6.97 3.34 -7.44
C GLY A 6 6.37 3.83 -8.77
N LEU A 7 5.28 4.60 -8.69
CA LEU A 7 4.62 5.29 -9.81
C LEU A 7 5.58 6.21 -10.56
N LEU A 8 6.46 6.88 -9.81
CA LEU A 8 7.39 7.89 -10.29
C LEU A 8 8.80 7.31 -10.47
N ALA A 9 8.94 5.97 -10.52
CA ALA A 9 10.21 5.26 -10.71
C ALA A 9 11.31 5.61 -9.68
N HIS A 10 10.89 5.83 -8.43
CA HIS A 10 11.79 6.23 -7.36
C HIS A 10 11.79 5.21 -6.22
N TYR A 11 12.94 4.57 -5.98
CA TYR A 11 13.04 3.38 -5.12
C TYR A 11 13.61 3.64 -3.71
N ASN A 12 14.01 4.88 -3.40
CA ASN A 12 14.65 5.22 -2.13
C ASN A 12 13.74 6.09 -1.28
N THR A 13 13.61 5.75 0.01
CA THR A 13 12.83 6.55 0.95
C THR A 13 13.38 7.97 1.03
N ARG A 14 12.49 8.96 0.90
CA ARG A 14 12.82 10.39 1.06
C ARG A 14 12.04 11.05 2.20
N LYS A 15 11.64 10.29 3.22
CA LYS A 15 11.00 10.85 4.40
C LYS A 15 11.85 12.00 4.97
N PRO A 16 11.32 13.23 5.08
CA PRO A 16 12.03 14.32 5.74
C PRO A 16 12.35 13.97 7.20
N SER A 17 13.48 14.45 7.72
CA SER A 17 13.92 14.16 9.10
C SER A 17 12.96 14.72 10.16
N HIS A 18 12.28 15.82 9.87
CA HIS A 18 11.36 16.51 10.78
C HIS A 18 9.94 15.91 10.84
N MET A 19 9.63 14.96 9.96
CA MET A 19 8.29 14.37 9.84
C MET A 19 8.24 13.03 10.58
N THR A 20 7.11 12.62 11.15
CA THR A 20 6.92 11.23 11.61
C THR A 20 6.67 10.29 10.41
N TRP A 21 6.76 8.97 10.58
CA TRP A 21 6.30 8.06 9.52
C TRP A 21 4.79 8.15 9.29
N GLN A 22 4.00 8.45 10.32
CA GLN A 22 2.56 8.71 10.17
C GLN A 22 2.29 9.90 9.25
N GLU A 23 2.86 11.07 9.58
CA GLU A 23 2.72 12.28 8.77
C GLU A 23 3.19 12.04 7.33
N TYR A 24 4.27 11.28 7.16
CA TYR A 24 4.77 10.93 5.85
C TYR A 24 3.87 9.98 5.08
N ALA A 25 3.25 9.00 5.74
CA ALA A 25 2.26 8.13 5.11
C ALA A 25 1.04 8.93 4.62
N VAL A 26 0.55 9.89 5.43
CA VAL A 26 -0.52 10.82 5.04
C VAL A 26 -0.08 11.66 3.84
N PHE A 27 1.09 12.27 3.90
CA PHE A 27 1.64 13.06 2.78
C PHE A 27 1.77 12.25 1.48
N LEU A 28 2.24 11.00 1.56
CA LEU A 28 2.33 10.10 0.40
C LEU A 28 0.95 9.78 -0.16
N LEU A 29 -0.02 9.49 0.70
CA LEU A 29 -1.40 9.19 0.30
C LEU A 29 -2.06 10.39 -0.40
N GLU A 30 -1.90 11.59 0.16
CA GLU A 30 -2.35 12.84 -0.46
C GLU A 30 -1.67 13.11 -1.80
N SER A 31 -0.35 12.87 -1.86
CA SER A 31 0.43 13.01 -3.09
C SER A 31 -0.04 12.05 -4.18
N ILE A 32 -0.38 10.79 -3.84
CA ILE A 32 -0.98 9.85 -4.79
C ILE A 32 -2.30 10.39 -5.34
N GLY A 33 -3.11 11.03 -4.49
CA GLY A 33 -4.39 11.64 -4.87
C GLY A 33 -4.27 12.74 -5.94
N LEU A 34 -3.12 13.42 -6.02
CA LEU A 34 -2.85 14.42 -7.07
C LEU A 34 -2.73 13.78 -8.47
N TYR A 35 -2.35 12.50 -8.54
CA TYR A 35 -2.19 11.77 -9.81
C TYR A 35 -3.36 10.82 -10.09
N SER A 36 -3.90 10.18 -9.04
CA SER A 36 -5.00 9.24 -9.17
C SER A 36 -5.81 9.19 -7.89
N LYS A 37 -6.98 9.84 -7.92
CA LYS A 37 -7.93 9.77 -6.81
C LYS A 37 -8.41 8.34 -6.54
N LYS A 38 -8.60 7.53 -7.59
CA LYS A 38 -8.97 6.12 -7.46
C LYS A 38 -7.91 5.30 -6.70
N LEU A 39 -6.62 5.51 -6.99
CA LEU A 39 -5.54 4.82 -6.31
C LEU A 39 -5.40 5.30 -4.85
N GLN A 40 -5.60 6.59 -4.59
CA GLN A 40 -5.68 7.12 -3.24
C GLN A 40 -6.82 6.47 -2.45
N ASP A 41 -8.04 6.43 -3.00
CA ASP A 41 -9.22 5.85 -2.35
C ASP A 41 -9.03 4.36 -2.07
N HIS A 42 -8.34 3.64 -2.95
CA HIS A 42 -7.94 2.25 -2.74
C HIS A 42 -7.08 2.10 -1.48
N TYR A 43 -5.97 2.84 -1.40
CA TYR A 43 -5.06 2.75 -0.25
C TYR A 43 -5.71 3.24 1.04
N TYR A 44 -6.44 4.36 0.98
CA TYR A 44 -7.20 4.89 2.11
C TYR A 44 -8.12 3.80 2.68
N ARG A 45 -8.96 3.18 1.84
CA ARG A 45 -9.87 2.11 2.25
C ARG A 45 -9.13 0.95 2.92
N LYS A 46 -8.00 0.49 2.37
CA LYS A 46 -7.25 -0.63 2.95
C LYS A 46 -6.63 -0.27 4.30
N ILE A 47 -6.09 0.93 4.44
CA ILE A 47 -5.53 1.44 5.70
C ILE A 47 -6.64 1.61 6.74
N THR A 48 -7.82 2.11 6.37
CA THR A 48 -8.98 2.21 7.28
C THR A 48 -9.43 0.83 7.76
N ILE A 49 -9.58 -0.16 6.87
CA ILE A 49 -9.94 -1.53 7.26
C ILE A 49 -8.93 -2.13 8.26
N LEU A 50 -7.64 -1.84 8.08
CA LEU A 50 -6.57 -2.26 8.98
C LEU A 50 -6.72 -1.65 10.37
N ILE A 51 -6.94 -0.34 10.43
CA ILE A 51 -7.12 0.41 11.68
C ILE A 51 -8.39 -0.06 12.38
N ASP A 52 -9.50 -0.19 11.66
CA ASP A 52 -10.78 -0.66 12.19
C ASP A 52 -10.66 -2.05 12.81
N HIS A 53 -9.95 -2.96 12.11
CA HIS A 53 -9.69 -4.29 12.62
C HIS A 53 -8.96 -4.28 13.97
N TYR A 54 -7.96 -3.41 14.13
CA TYR A 54 -7.21 -3.30 15.38
C TYR A 54 -7.97 -2.62 16.49
N ARG A 55 -8.76 -1.61 16.17
CA ARG A 55 -9.69 -1.00 17.10
C ARG A 55 -10.69 -2.02 17.64
N GLU A 56 -11.31 -2.80 16.76
CA GLU A 56 -12.31 -3.80 17.13
C GLU A 56 -11.73 -4.99 17.90
N LYS A 57 -10.55 -5.48 17.52
CA LYS A 57 -9.93 -6.68 18.11
C LYS A 57 -9.13 -6.40 19.38
N HIS A 58 -8.46 -5.26 19.44
CA HIS A 58 -7.43 -4.96 20.44
C HIS A 58 -7.69 -3.66 21.19
N GLY A 59 -8.71 -2.87 20.83
CA GLY A 59 -9.02 -1.59 21.46
C GLY A 59 -7.95 -0.52 21.22
N ILE A 60 -7.27 -0.60 20.06
CA ILE A 60 -6.14 0.25 19.69
C ILE A 60 -6.65 1.34 18.75
N GLU A 61 -6.45 2.60 19.11
CA GLU A 61 -6.79 3.75 18.27
C GLU A 61 -5.64 4.10 17.31
N VAL A 62 -5.89 5.01 16.38
CA VAL A 62 -4.92 5.43 15.36
C VAL A 62 -3.65 5.98 15.99
N GLU A 63 -3.81 6.72 17.09
CA GLU A 63 -2.75 7.38 17.85
C GLU A 63 -1.84 6.36 18.57
N ASP A 64 -2.35 5.16 18.83
CA ASP A 64 -1.62 4.07 19.50
C ASP A 64 -0.75 3.27 18.53
N ILE A 65 -0.93 3.45 17.21
CA ILE A 65 -0.13 2.77 16.19
C ILE A 65 1.30 3.31 16.22
N PRO A 66 2.31 2.46 16.47
CA PRO A 66 3.69 2.91 16.59
C PRO A 66 4.25 3.40 15.25
N ASP A 67 5.13 4.41 15.32
CA ASP A 67 5.77 4.97 14.14
C ASP A 67 6.79 4.00 13.51
N VAL A 68 7.51 3.26 14.38
CA VAL A 68 8.51 2.24 14.01
C VAL A 68 8.50 1.09 15.01
N THR A 69 8.50 -0.16 14.52
CA THR A 69 8.66 -1.36 15.36
C THR A 69 9.79 -2.26 14.86
N LYS A 70 10.31 -3.13 15.74
CA LYS A 70 11.33 -4.12 15.35
C LYS A 70 10.71 -5.45 14.97
N ARG A 71 11.36 -6.15 14.03
CA ARG A 71 11.03 -7.54 13.63
C ARG A 71 11.07 -8.59 14.75
N LYS A 72 11.54 -8.27 15.95
CA LYS A 72 11.42 -9.21 17.09
C LYS A 72 10.14 -8.98 17.91
N GLU A 73 9.58 -7.78 17.83
CA GLU A 73 8.41 -7.35 18.61
C GLU A 73 7.11 -7.73 17.87
N TRP A 74 7.07 -7.50 16.56
CA TRP A 74 5.92 -7.85 15.70
C TRP A 74 5.57 -9.36 15.65
N LEU A 75 6.47 -10.27 16.08
CA LEU A 75 6.23 -11.72 16.11
C LEU A 75 5.45 -12.11 17.36
N LYS A 76 5.44 -11.22 18.36
CA LYS A 76 4.78 -11.41 19.65
C LYS A 76 3.41 -10.73 19.68
N ASN A 77 3.21 -9.71 18.85
CA ASN A 77 1.96 -8.97 18.75
C ASN A 77 1.76 -8.51 17.31
N GLU A 78 0.67 -8.98 16.68
CA GLU A 78 0.33 -8.67 15.29
C GLU A 78 0.14 -7.19 15.06
N VAL A 79 -0.37 -6.44 16.05
CA VAL A 79 -0.57 -4.98 15.97
C VAL A 79 0.71 -4.26 15.56
N LEU A 80 1.84 -4.71 16.12
CA LEU A 80 3.14 -4.10 15.89
C LEU A 80 3.67 -4.37 14.46
N TRP A 81 3.02 -5.22 13.68
CA TRP A 81 3.38 -5.49 12.28
C TRP A 81 2.93 -4.36 11.33
N HIS A 82 1.91 -3.59 11.68
CA HIS A 82 1.42 -2.45 10.90
C HIS A 82 1.84 -1.11 11.49
N ASP A 83 3.13 -0.95 11.76
CA ASP A 83 3.71 0.34 12.10
C ASP A 83 3.58 1.34 10.93
N TRP A 84 3.60 2.64 11.23
CA TRP A 84 3.47 3.68 10.20
C TRP A 84 4.60 3.62 9.17
N LYS A 85 5.81 3.25 9.59
CA LYS A 85 6.93 3.00 8.67
C LYS A 85 6.63 1.92 7.65
N GLY A 86 6.00 0.82 8.07
CA GLY A 86 5.58 -0.27 7.20
C GLY A 86 4.52 0.18 6.20
N ILE A 87 3.54 0.96 6.65
CA ILE A 87 2.49 1.54 5.81
C ILE A 87 3.09 2.51 4.79
N ALA A 88 3.90 3.48 5.23
CA ALA A 88 4.55 4.45 4.35
C ALA A 88 5.40 3.76 3.28
N ARG A 89 6.18 2.73 3.64
CA ARG A 89 6.99 1.97 2.68
C ARG A 89 6.16 1.20 1.66
N ALA A 90 4.97 0.73 2.03
CA ALA A 90 4.06 0.09 1.09
C ALA A 90 3.54 1.12 0.07
N LEU A 91 3.20 2.32 0.52
CA LEU A 91 2.83 3.45 -0.36
C LEU A 91 3.99 3.88 -1.26
N GLU A 92 5.20 4.01 -0.73
CA GLU A 92 6.41 4.35 -1.52
C GLU A 92 6.65 3.33 -2.64
N LYS A 93 6.36 2.05 -2.40
CA LYS A 93 6.57 0.99 -3.40
C LYS A 93 5.39 0.80 -4.34
N ASN A 94 4.29 1.53 -4.14
CA ASN A 94 3.00 1.19 -4.74
C ASN A 94 2.65 -0.30 -4.56
N ASP A 95 2.87 -0.86 -3.37
CA ASP A 95 2.42 -2.22 -3.05
C ASP A 95 0.88 -2.21 -2.99
N PHE A 96 0.23 -2.33 -4.15
CA PHE A 96 -1.21 -2.16 -4.32
C PHE A 96 -1.99 -3.04 -3.34
N SER A 97 -1.57 -4.29 -3.18
CA SER A 97 -2.22 -5.19 -2.23
C SER A 97 -1.93 -4.92 -0.76
N LEU A 98 -0.91 -4.15 -0.42
CA LEU A 98 -0.25 -4.15 0.90
C LEU A 98 0.27 -5.56 1.27
N SER A 99 0.81 -6.28 0.30
CA SER A 99 1.33 -7.66 0.46
C SER A 99 2.49 -7.74 1.45
N THR A 100 3.32 -6.71 1.52
CA THR A 100 4.37 -6.58 2.54
C THR A 100 3.81 -6.46 3.95
N ARG A 101 2.51 -6.14 4.07
CA ARG A 101 1.73 -6.13 5.30
C ARG A 101 0.82 -7.37 5.40
N GLN A 102 1.11 -8.46 4.68
CA GLN A 102 0.34 -9.71 4.68
C GLN A 102 -1.12 -9.59 4.19
N TYR A 103 -1.46 -8.52 3.48
CA TYR A 103 -2.74 -8.44 2.80
C TYR A 103 -2.71 -9.23 1.48
N SER A 104 -3.84 -9.84 1.17
CA SER A 104 -4.12 -10.40 -0.15
C SER A 104 -5.17 -9.56 -0.87
N LEU A 105 -5.31 -9.74 -2.18
CA LEU A 105 -6.40 -9.09 -2.92
C LEU A 105 -7.75 -9.72 -2.60
N THR A 106 -8.72 -8.87 -2.29
CA THR A 106 -10.14 -9.22 -2.32
C THR A 106 -10.69 -9.12 -3.74
N LYS A 107 -11.92 -9.62 -3.99
CA LYS A 107 -12.59 -9.43 -5.28
C LYS A 107 -12.77 -7.95 -5.64
N LYS A 108 -13.04 -7.10 -4.64
CA LYS A 108 -13.14 -5.65 -4.83
C LYS A 108 -11.77 -5.07 -5.25
N ASP A 109 -10.70 -5.48 -4.57
CA ASP A 109 -9.35 -5.05 -4.92
C ASP A 109 -8.96 -5.51 -6.34
N GLU A 110 -9.34 -6.72 -6.76
CA GLU A 110 -9.11 -7.20 -8.14
C GLU A 110 -9.85 -6.31 -9.18
N THR A 111 -11.09 -5.91 -8.90
CA THR A 111 -11.85 -5.00 -9.79
C THR A 111 -11.16 -3.64 -9.90
N GLU A 112 -10.82 -3.03 -8.78
CA GLU A 112 -10.12 -1.74 -8.73
C GLU A 112 -8.75 -1.84 -9.44
N LEU A 113 -8.03 -2.97 -9.28
CA LEU A 113 -6.78 -3.24 -9.97
C LEU A 113 -6.97 -3.22 -11.49
N TYR A 114 -7.99 -3.89 -12.01
CA TYR A 114 -8.24 -3.93 -13.45
C TYR A 114 -8.62 -2.57 -14.03
N GLU A 115 -9.34 -1.74 -13.28
CA GLU A 115 -9.63 -0.37 -13.71
C GLU A 115 -8.35 0.46 -13.81
N LEU A 116 -7.47 0.38 -12.80
CA LEU A 116 -6.23 1.15 -12.74
C LEU A 116 -5.14 0.60 -13.66
N ALA A 117 -5.19 -0.69 -14.02
CA ALA A 117 -4.19 -1.33 -14.88
C ALA A 117 -4.11 -0.70 -16.27
N VAL A 118 -5.21 -0.11 -16.74
CA VAL A 118 -5.29 0.61 -18.03
C VAL A 118 -4.49 1.91 -18.01
N ASP A 119 -4.34 2.55 -16.84
CA ASP A 119 -3.67 3.84 -16.74
C ASP A 119 -2.22 3.69 -16.26
N PHE A 120 -1.98 2.74 -15.36
CA PHE A 120 -0.71 2.65 -14.62
C PHE A 120 0.09 1.38 -14.91
N GLY A 121 -0.55 0.31 -15.42
CA GLY A 121 0.10 -0.97 -15.68
C GLY A 121 1.10 -1.39 -14.60
N ALA A 122 2.32 -1.71 -15.02
CA ALA A 122 3.40 -2.21 -14.14
C ALA A 122 3.71 -1.28 -12.94
N ALA A 123 3.36 0.01 -13.00
CA ALA A 123 3.56 0.95 -11.90
C ALA A 123 2.68 0.68 -10.68
N LEU A 124 1.71 -0.24 -10.77
CA LEU A 124 0.86 -0.69 -9.65
C LEU A 124 1.54 -1.69 -8.71
N GLY A 125 2.81 -2.03 -8.92
CA GLY A 125 3.59 -2.80 -7.93
C GLY A 125 3.05 -4.20 -7.63
N ILE A 126 2.34 -4.82 -8.58
CA ILE A 126 1.70 -6.13 -8.38
C ILE A 126 2.70 -7.27 -8.26
N GLU A 127 3.97 -7.07 -8.62
CA GLU A 127 5.05 -8.06 -8.48
C GLU A 127 5.28 -8.51 -7.03
N HIS A 128 4.78 -7.75 -6.05
CA HIS A 128 4.85 -8.10 -4.64
C HIS A 128 3.79 -9.12 -4.19
N LEU A 129 2.79 -9.39 -5.04
CA LEU A 129 1.74 -10.37 -4.75
C LEU A 129 2.28 -11.81 -4.62
N PRO A 130 1.60 -12.66 -3.83
CA PRO A 130 1.89 -14.09 -3.84
C PRO A 130 1.78 -14.69 -5.25
N LYS A 131 2.72 -15.58 -5.61
CA LYS A 131 2.80 -16.21 -6.94
C LYS A 131 1.48 -16.82 -7.44
N TYR A 132 0.68 -17.39 -6.52
CA TYR A 132 -0.61 -17.98 -6.88
C TYR A 132 -1.65 -16.93 -7.31
N GLN A 133 -1.65 -15.74 -6.68
CA GLN A 133 -2.52 -14.63 -7.08
C GLN A 133 -2.04 -14.02 -8.40
N LEU A 134 -0.73 -13.82 -8.56
CA LEU A 134 -0.14 -13.36 -9.82
C LEU A 134 -0.55 -14.25 -10.99
N LYS A 135 -0.40 -15.57 -10.85
CA LYS A 135 -0.77 -16.53 -11.89
C LYS A 135 -2.24 -16.42 -12.31
N LYS A 136 -3.15 -16.14 -11.36
CA LYS A 136 -4.58 -15.97 -11.62
C LYS A 136 -4.90 -14.65 -12.34
N LEU A 137 -4.18 -13.57 -12.01
CA LEU A 137 -4.40 -12.23 -12.56
C LEU A 137 -3.77 -12.05 -13.95
N ASN A 138 -2.63 -12.69 -14.19
CA ASN A 138 -1.74 -12.40 -15.32
C ASN A 138 -2.46 -12.33 -16.68
N ALA A 139 -3.33 -13.27 -17.01
CA ALA A 139 -3.96 -13.28 -18.34
C ALA A 139 -4.80 -12.02 -18.61
N LYS A 140 -5.64 -11.60 -17.65
CA LYS A 140 -6.47 -10.40 -17.80
C LYS A 140 -5.66 -9.13 -17.63
N TYR A 141 -4.72 -9.12 -16.69
CA TYR A 141 -3.87 -7.97 -16.43
C TYR A 141 -2.93 -7.67 -17.61
N GLU A 142 -2.28 -8.69 -18.20
CA GLU A 142 -1.47 -8.55 -19.42
C GLU A 142 -2.30 -8.05 -20.61
N TYR A 143 -3.54 -8.53 -20.75
CA TYR A 143 -4.44 -8.06 -21.81
C TYR A 143 -4.76 -6.56 -21.67
N LEU A 144 -5.04 -6.10 -20.45
CA LEU A 144 -5.39 -4.70 -20.18
C LEU A 144 -4.19 -3.76 -20.36
N THR A 145 -3.00 -4.21 -19.98
CA THR A 145 -1.77 -3.41 -20.07
C THR A 145 -1.17 -3.33 -21.48
N LYS A 146 -1.37 -4.35 -22.32
CA LYS A 146 -0.91 -4.34 -23.73
C LYS A 146 -1.64 -3.35 -24.63
N LYS A 147 -2.83 -2.87 -24.26
CA LYS A 147 -3.59 -1.90 -25.08
C LYS A 147 -2.99 -0.48 -25.11
N ILE A 148 -1.91 -0.25 -24.36
CA ILE A 148 -1.27 1.06 -24.19
C ILE A 148 0.06 1.13 -24.98
N THR A 149 0.56 -0.02 -25.47
CA THR A 149 1.81 -0.11 -26.27
C THR A 149 1.49 -0.19 -27.76
#